data_AF-A0AAV7JRR3-F1
#
_entry.id   AF-A0AAV7JRR3-F1
#
_cell.length_a   1.000
_cell.length_b   1.000
_cell.length_c   1.000
_cell.angle_alpha   90.00
_cell.angle_beta   90.00
_cell.angle_gamma   90.00
#
_symmetry.space_group_name_H-M   'P 1'
#
loop_
_entity.id
_entity.type
_entity.pdbx_description
1 polymer ?
#
loop_
_entity_poly.entity_id
_entity_poly.type
_entity_poly.pdbx_seq_one_letter_code
_entity_poly.pdbx_strand_id
1 'polypeptide(L)'
;MNRGIEEFMLMKELSSIRYFARQGLGFRGHIEEEGNFVLLLKCRAGDIQGLESWIRDGRYISHDIVNEVLEISAHQILCELLDRIRAEWFALIADEFARCQWGRRIFSFPPMG
;
A
#
# COMPACT_ATOMS: atom_id res chain seq x y z
N MET A 1 -24.15 -2.44 -19.01
CA MET A 1 -23.07 -2.91 -18.11
C MET A 1 -21.89 -1.94 -18.28
N ASN A 2 -21.77 -0.94 -17.40
CA ASN A 2 -20.77 0.14 -17.49
C ASN A 2 -19.58 -0.19 -16.59
N ARG A 3 -18.61 -0.94 -17.11
CA ARG A 3 -17.40 -1.36 -16.38
C ARG A 3 -16.69 -0.20 -15.66
N GLY A 4 -16.65 0.99 -16.28
CA GLY A 4 -16.00 2.17 -15.69
C GLY A 4 -16.70 2.71 -14.43
N ILE A 5 -18.00 2.49 -14.27
CA ILE A 5 -18.73 2.91 -13.07
C ILE A 5 -18.42 1.97 -11.91
N GLU A 6 -18.37 0.65 -12.16
CA GLU A 6 -18.05 -0.35 -11.13
C GLU A 6 -16.61 -0.17 -10.61
N GLU A 7 -15.66 0.07 -11.51
CA GLU A 7 -14.27 0.37 -11.14
C GLU A 7 -14.18 1.64 -10.30
N PHE A 8 -14.90 2.70 -10.67
CA PHE A 8 -14.94 3.93 -9.90
C PHE A 8 -15.48 3.72 -8.48
N MET A 9 -16.57 2.96 -8.32
CA MET A 9 -17.15 2.67 -7.00
C MET A 9 -16.19 1.85 -6.14
N LEU A 10 -15.59 0.80 -6.71
CA LEU A 10 -14.59 -0.01 -6.02
C LEU A 10 -13.38 0.82 -5.56
N MET A 11 -12.89 1.72 -6.41
CA MET A 11 -11.77 2.60 -6.05
C MET A 11 -12.13 3.55 -4.89
N LYS A 12 -13.38 4.00 -4.79
CA LYS A 12 -13.84 4.79 -3.65
C LYS A 12 -13.85 3.96 -2.37
N GLU A 13 -14.31 2.71 -2.43
CA GLU A 13 -14.29 1.77 -1.33
C GLU A 13 -12.86 1.48 -0.84
N LEU A 14 -11.95 1.11 -1.74
CA LEU A 14 -10.54 0.87 -1.43
C LEU A 14 -9.87 2.12 -0.83
N SER A 15 -10.19 3.31 -1.33
CA SER A 15 -9.67 4.55 -0.76
C SER A 15 -10.17 4.81 0.67
N SER A 16 -11.41 4.41 0.98
CA SER A 16 -11.95 4.44 2.35
C SER A 16 -11.19 3.47 3.25
N ILE A 17 -10.93 2.24 2.77
CA ILE A 17 -10.16 1.24 3.52
C ILE A 17 -8.76 1.76 3.85
N ARG A 18 -8.08 2.31 2.85
CA ARG A 18 -6.74 2.91 3.03
C ARG A 18 -6.76 4.07 4.02
N TYR A 19 -7.82 4.88 4.05
CA TYR A 19 -7.97 5.96 5.01
C TYR A 19 -8.03 5.41 6.44
N PHE A 20 -8.86 4.40 6.70
CA PHE A 20 -8.96 3.74 8.00
C PHE A 20 -7.63 3.12 8.44
N ALA A 21 -6.98 2.39 7.53
CA ALA A 21 -5.69 1.73 7.79
C ALA A 21 -4.60 2.75 8.19
N ARG A 22 -4.55 3.91 7.53
CA ARG A 22 -3.58 4.97 7.84
C ARG A 22 -3.85 5.67 9.18
N GLN A 23 -5.11 5.77 9.59
CA GLN A 23 -5.49 6.40 10.86
C GLN A 23 -5.45 5.43 12.04
N GLY A 24 -5.28 4.12 11.79
CA GLY A 24 -5.36 3.10 12.84
C GLY A 24 -6.77 2.95 13.42
N LEU A 25 -7.80 3.34 12.66
CA LEU A 25 -9.19 3.27 13.12
C LEU A 25 -9.73 1.84 12.98
N GLY A 26 -10.48 1.38 13.98
CA GLY A 26 -11.20 0.11 13.90
C GLY A 26 -12.29 0.16 12.82
N PHE A 27 -12.27 -0.81 11.91
CA PHE A 27 -13.27 -0.97 10.86
C PHE A 27 -14.63 -1.40 11.42
N ARG A 28 -14.60 -2.24 12.45
CA ARG A 28 -15.78 -2.81 13.12
C ARG A 28 -16.24 -1.89 14.25
N GLY A 29 -17.57 -1.75 14.36
CA GLY A 29 -18.24 -1.11 15.48
C GLY A 29 -18.73 -2.15 16.47
N HIS A 30 -19.46 -1.71 17.50
CA HIS A 30 -20.06 -2.64 18.46
C HIS A 30 -21.24 -3.44 17.85
N ILE A 31 -21.83 -2.91 16.78
CA ILE A 31 -22.92 -3.48 15.98
C ILE A 31 -22.45 -3.51 14.51
N GLU A 32 -22.73 -4.58 13.77
CA GLU A 32 -22.31 -4.72 12.36
C GLU A 32 -22.78 -3.56 11.47
N GLU A 33 -24.03 -3.10 11.65
CA GLU A 33 -24.62 -2.01 10.84
C GLU A 33 -24.11 -0.61 11.20
N GLU A 34 -23.46 -0.47 12.35
CA GLU A 34 -22.88 0.78 12.87
C GLU A 34 -21.35 0.77 12.85
N GLY A 35 -20.74 -0.15 12.09
CA GLY A 35 -19.30 -0.15 11.89
C GLY A 35 -18.82 1.20 11.35
N ASN A 36 -17.72 1.71 11.90
CA ASN A 36 -17.13 2.99 11.47
C ASN A 36 -16.91 3.03 9.94
N PHE A 37 -16.55 1.88 9.35
CA PHE A 37 -16.40 1.73 7.92
C PHE A 37 -17.71 1.93 7.15
N VAL A 38 -18.79 1.29 7.60
CA VAL A 38 -20.14 1.42 6.99
C VAL A 38 -20.65 2.86 7.12
N LEU A 39 -20.41 3.50 8.27
CA LEU A 39 -20.78 4.91 8.48
C LEU A 39 -20.03 5.86 7.53
N LEU A 40 -18.72 5.65 7.32
CA LEU A 40 -17.96 6.43 6.33
C LEU A 40 -18.51 6.22 4.91
N LEU A 41 -18.83 4.98 4.56
CA LEU A 41 -19.39 4.65 3.25
C LEU A 41 -20.76 5.31 3.04
N LYS A 42 -21.64 5.30 4.06
CA LYS A 42 -22.92 6.01 4.05
C LYS A 42 -22.74 7.52 3.91
N CYS A 43 -21.76 8.11 4.60
CA CYS A 43 -21.44 9.53 4.46
C CYS A 43 -20.99 9.87 3.03
N ARG A 44 -20.07 9.06 2.46
CA ARG A 44 -19.62 9.21 1.07
C ARG A 44 -20.71 8.97 0.04
N ALA A 45 -21.72 8.16 0.37
CA ALA A 45 -22.86 7.91 -0.52
C ALA A 45 -23.74 9.15 -0.70
N GLY A 46 -23.72 10.09 0.24
CA GLY A 46 -24.36 11.40 0.09
C GLY A 46 -23.70 12.27 -1.00
N ASP A 47 -22.38 12.13 -1.17
CA ASP A 47 -21.62 12.94 -2.13
C ASP A 47 -21.54 12.30 -3.53
N ILE A 48 -21.67 10.97 -3.61
CA ILE A 48 -21.45 10.19 -4.84
C ILE A 48 -22.72 9.45 -5.24
N GLN A 49 -23.33 9.91 -6.35
CA GLN A 49 -24.51 9.28 -6.92
C GLN A 49 -24.23 7.82 -7.31
N GLY A 50 -25.02 6.88 -6.78
CA GLY A 50 -24.93 5.45 -7.08
C GLY A 50 -24.04 4.64 -6.13
N LEU A 51 -23.29 5.29 -5.23
CA LEU A 51 -22.51 4.60 -4.22
C LEU A 51 -23.40 3.94 -3.17
N GLU A 52 -24.57 4.51 -2.85
CA GLU A 52 -25.54 3.91 -1.94
C GLU A 52 -26.04 2.54 -2.46
N SER A 53 -26.38 2.45 -3.75
CA SER A 53 -26.77 1.18 -4.36
C SER A 53 -25.62 0.16 -4.37
N TRP A 54 -24.39 0.62 -4.60
CA TRP A 54 -23.20 -0.23 -4.55
C TRP A 54 -22.95 -0.81 -3.15
N ILE A 55 -23.10 0.03 -2.12
CA ILE A 55 -22.98 -0.39 -0.72
C ILE A 55 -24.07 -1.41 -0.37
N ARG A 56 -25.30 -1.18 -0.84
CA ARG A 56 -26.42 -2.08 -0.59
C ARG A 56 -26.24 -3.46 -1.26
N ASP A 57 -25.58 -3.53 -2.41
CA ASP A 57 -25.22 -4.81 -3.04
C ASP A 57 -24.27 -5.63 -2.15
N GLY A 58 -23.52 -4.99 -1.25
CA GLY A 58 -22.72 -5.65 -0.20
C GLY A 58 -21.57 -6.53 -0.69
N ARG A 59 -21.30 -6.56 -2.00
CA ARG A 59 -20.37 -7.51 -2.63
C ARG A 59 -18.94 -7.44 -2.13
N TYR A 60 -18.47 -6.28 -1.69
CA TYR A 60 -17.08 -6.04 -1.29
C TYR A 60 -16.91 -5.53 0.15
N ILE A 61 -18.02 -5.41 0.89
CA ILE A 61 -18.06 -4.83 2.26
C ILE A 61 -17.88 -5.91 3.33
N SER A 62 -17.99 -7.19 2.96
CA SER A 62 -17.79 -8.30 3.90
C SER A 62 -16.47 -8.17 4.62
N HIS A 63 -16.48 -8.50 5.90
CA HIS A 63 -15.31 -8.42 6.76
C HIS A 63 -14.12 -9.24 6.24
N ASP A 64 -14.39 -10.38 5.62
CA ASP A 64 -13.35 -11.24 5.06
C ASP A 64 -12.67 -10.55 3.87
N ILE A 65 -13.46 -9.92 2.99
CA ILE A 65 -12.96 -9.19 1.82
C ILE A 65 -12.13 -7.98 2.26
N VAL A 66 -12.63 -7.22 3.24
CA VAL A 66 -11.89 -6.07 3.78
C VAL A 66 -10.56 -6.53 4.40
N ASN A 67 -10.55 -7.66 5.11
CA ASN A 67 -9.33 -8.21 5.69
C ASN A 67 -8.33 -8.65 4.60
N GLU A 68 -8.78 -9.34 3.57
CA GLU A 68 -7.94 -9.72 2.43
C GLU A 68 -7.33 -8.50 1.73
N VAL A 69 -8.11 -7.45 1.49
CA VAL A 69 -7.62 -6.19 0.90
C VAL A 69 -6.55 -5.55 1.78
N LEU A 70 -6.72 -5.58 3.10
CA LEU A 70 -5.72 -5.07 4.04
C LEU A 70 -4.43 -5.89 4.01
N GLU A 71 -4.53 -7.21 3.97
CA GLU A 71 -3.38 -8.11 3.88
C GLU A 71 -2.60 -7.90 2.58
N ILE A 72 -3.29 -7.78 1.44
CA ILE A 72 -2.67 -7.48 0.15
C ILE A 72 -1.97 -6.12 0.19
N SER A 73 -2.63 -5.10 0.74
CA SER A 73 -2.07 -3.75 0.86
C SER A 73 -0.83 -3.72 1.76
N ALA A 74 -0.88 -4.42 2.89
CA ALA A 74 0.24 -4.53 3.82
C ALA A 74 1.42 -5.29 3.19
N HIS A 75 1.14 -6.38 2.47
CA HIS A 75 2.16 -7.17 1.79
C HIS A 75 2.87 -6.36 0.69
N GLN A 76 2.13 -5.58 -0.10
CA GLN A 76 2.72 -4.69 -1.10
C GLN A 76 3.69 -3.67 -0.48
N ILE A 77 3.26 -2.99 0.59
CA ILE A 77 4.10 -2.02 1.30
C ILE A 77 5.36 -2.70 1.88
N LEU A 78 5.22 -3.92 2.42
CA LEU A 78 6.34 -4.68 2.93
C LEU A 78 7.35 -5.01 1.83
N CYS A 79 6.88 -5.51 0.68
CA CYS A 79 7.73 -5.80 -0.47
C CYS A 79 8.46 -4.55 -0.98
N GLU A 80 7.75 -3.42 -1.11
CA GLU A 80 8.35 -2.14 -1.50
C GLU A 80 9.44 -1.70 -0.50
N LEU A 81 9.20 -1.85 0.80
CA LEU A 81 10.18 -1.52 1.83
C LEU A 81 11.41 -2.43 1.75
N LEU A 82 11.21 -3.74 1.56
CA LEU A 82 12.29 -4.72 1.43
C LEU A 82 13.15 -4.43 0.19
N ASP A 83 12.54 -4.08 -0.94
CA ASP A 83 13.27 -3.75 -2.15
C ASP A 83 14.09 -2.46 -2.00
N ARG A 84 13.56 -1.46 -1.29
CA ARG A 84 14.32 -0.25 -0.94
C ARG A 84 15.52 -0.56 -0.05
N ILE A 85 15.31 -1.34 1.01
CA ILE A 85 16.38 -1.76 1.92
C ILE A 85 17.46 -2.53 1.14
N ARG A 86 17.07 -3.49 0.30
CA ARG A 86 18.01 -4.24 -0.54
C ARG A 86 18.82 -3.31 -1.44
N ALA A 87 18.17 -2.37 -2.12
CA ALA A 87 18.84 -1.40 -2.98
C ALA A 87 19.85 -0.54 -2.20
N GLU A 88 19.52 -0.10 -0.99
CA GLU A 88 20.41 0.66 -0.11
C GLU A 88 21.64 -0.15 0.31
N TRP A 89 21.47 -1.43 0.69
CA TRP A 89 22.61 -2.30 1.02
C TRP A 89 23.52 -2.54 -0.18
N PHE A 90 22.95 -2.74 -1.38
CA PHE A 90 23.75 -2.85 -2.61
C PHE A 90 24.52 -1.56 -2.90
N ALA A 91 23.90 -0.39 -2.71
CA ALA A 91 24.56 0.89 -2.89
C ALA A 91 25.71 1.10 -1.89
N LEU A 92 25.51 0.72 -0.62
CA LEU A 92 26.53 0.82 0.43
C LEU A 92 27.73 -0.09 0.15
N ILE A 93 27.48 -1.35 -0.23
CA ILE A 93 28.54 -2.31 -0.60
C ILE A 93 29.30 -1.81 -1.84
N ALA A 94 28.59 -1.28 -2.84
CA ALA A 94 29.21 -0.74 -4.05
C ALA A 94 30.07 0.50 -3.77
N ASP A 95 29.63 1.41 -2.89
CA ASP A 95 30.41 2.58 -2.47
C ASP A 95 31.69 2.18 -1.73
N GLU A 96 31.61 1.25 -0.78
CA GLU A 96 32.79 0.77 -0.05
C GLU A 96 33.78 0.01 -0.95
N PHE A 97 33.28 -0.77 -1.91
CA PHE A 97 34.15 -1.39 -2.92
C PHE A 97 34.82 -0.33 -3.80
N ALA A 98 34.09 0.72 -4.18
CA ALA A 98 34.64 1.84 -4.93
C ALA A 98 35.78 2.53 -4.15
N ARG A 99 35.58 2.82 -2.86
CA ARG A 99 36.64 3.40 -2.00
C ARG A 99 37.87 2.49 -1.90
N CYS A 100 37.68 1.18 -1.76
CA CYS A 100 38.77 0.19 -1.69
C CYS A 100 39.56 0.02 -3.00
N GLN A 101 38.96 0.24 -4.17
CA GLN A 101 39.67 0.17 -5.46
C GLN A 101 40.43 1.46 -5.79
N TRP A 102 39.94 2.63 -5.37
CA TRP A 102 40.67 3.89 -5.53
C TRP A 102 41.94 3.93 -4.67
N GLY A 103 41.91 3.39 -3.45
CA GLY A 103 43.10 3.24 -2.61
C GLY A 103 44.17 2.29 -3.18
N ARG A 104 43.77 1.29 -3.98
CA ARG A 104 44.70 0.34 -4.62
C ARG A 104 45.37 0.86 -5.90
N ARG A 105 44.85 1.93 -6.52
CA ARG A 105 45.50 2.58 -7.69
C ARG A 105 46.62 3.55 -7.32
N ILE A 106 46.77 3.92 -6.05
CA ILE A 106 47.83 4.85 -5.59
C ILE A 106 49.14 4.10 -5.26
N PHE A 107 49.12 2.75 -5.20
CA PHE A 107 50.27 1.91 -4.84
C PHE A 107 50.79 1.00 -5.98
N SER A 108 50.53 1.33 -7.25
CA SER A 108 51.29 0.76 -8.36
C SER A 108 52.61 1.53 -8.54
N PHE A 109 53.66 1.11 -7.81
CA PHE A 109 55.05 1.48 -8.11
C PHE A 109 55.45 0.93 -9.49
N PRO A 110 56.27 1.64 -10.29
CA PRO A 110 56.60 1.24 -11.66
C PRO A 110 57.47 -0.04 -11.70
N PRO A 111 57.52 -0.73 -12.84
CA PRO A 111 58.34 -1.93 -12.99
C PRO A 111 59.83 -1.57 -12.80
N MET A 112 60.50 -2.27 -11.88
CA MET A 112 61.96 -2.23 -11.74
C MET A 112 62.57 -2.88 -12.98
N GLY A 113 63.27 -2.08 -13.78
CA GLY A 113 64.20 -2.55 -14.81
C GLY A 113 65.51 -3.02 -14.24
#